data_AF-A0A2J0Z3S8-F1
#
_entry.id   AF-A0A2J0Z3S8-F1
#
_cell.length_a   1.000
_cell.length_b   1.000
_cell.length_c   1.000
_cell.angle_alpha   90.00
_cell.angle_beta   90.00
_cell.angle_gamma   90.00
#
_symmetry.space_group_name_H-M   'P 1'
#
loop_
_entity.id
_entity.type
_entity.pdbx_description
1 polymer ?
#
loop_
_entity_poly.entity_id
_entity_poly.type
_entity_poly.pdbx_seq_one_letter_code
_entity_poly.pdbx_strand_id
1 'polypeptide(L)' 'MAGDVINLRQFRKRQARTEKEKQAEQNRLTFGRSKTEKALTKALNEKAAKSLDHGRLEQAGGEASIDRKKP' A
#
# COMPACT_ATOMS: atom_id res chain seq x y z
N MET A 1 9.88 54.24 14.64
CA MET A 1 8.99 53.23 14.04
C MET A 1 9.84 52.02 13.69
N ALA A 2 9.65 50.90 14.40
CA ALA A 2 10.43 49.68 14.16
C ALA A 2 9.86 49.00 12.91
N GLY A 3 10.68 48.84 11.87
CA GLY A 3 10.29 48.08 10.69
C GLY A 3 10.20 46.59 11.03
N ASP A 4 9.06 45.97 10.73
CA ASP A 4 8.88 44.54 10.92
C ASP A 4 9.87 43.76 10.04
N VAL A 5 10.85 43.13 10.68
CA VAL A 5 11.82 42.26 10.00
C VAL A 5 11.14 40.93 9.73
N ILE A 6 10.61 40.77 8.52
CA ILE A 6 9.91 39.56 8.11
C ILE A 6 10.94 38.48 7.77
N ASN A 7 10.89 37.34 8.47
CA ASN A 7 11.77 36.21 8.19
C ASN A 7 11.31 35.44 6.93
N LEU A 8 11.90 35.79 5.78
CA LEU A 8 11.59 35.17 4.49
C LEU A 8 11.84 33.66 4.46
N ARG A 9 12.78 33.13 5.25
CA ARG A 9 13.04 31.68 5.33
C ARG A 9 11.85 30.94 5.96
N GLN A 10 11.29 31.49 7.04
CA GLN A 10 10.11 30.92 7.67
C GLN A 10 8.89 31.01 6.75
N PHE A 11 8.73 32.12 6.05
CA PHE A 11 7.66 32.29 5.07
C PHE A 11 7.73 31.24 3.95
N ARG A 12 8.89 31.07 3.31
CA ARG A 12 9.11 30.03 2.28
C ARG A 12 8.84 28.62 2.82
N LYS A 13 9.26 28.34 4.05
CA LYS A 13 9.00 27.04 4.70
C LYS A 13 7.51 26.79 4.94
N ARG A 14 6.75 27.83 5.31
CA ARG A 14 5.29 27.74 5.46
C ARG A 14 4.63 27.50 4.11
N GLN A 15 4.99 28.25 3.06
CA GLN A 15 4.48 28.02 1.70
C GLN A 15 4.72 26.59 1.22
N ALA A 16 5.96 26.09 1.35
CA ALA A 16 6.29 24.72 0.96
C ALA A 16 5.52 23.64 1.75
N ARG A 17 5.12 23.92 3.00
CA ARG A 17 4.25 23.01 3.77
C ARG A 17 2.82 23.04 3.23
N THR A 18 2.28 24.22 2.96
CA THR A 18 0.91 24.37 2.43
C THR A 18 0.76 23.76 1.03
N GLU A 19 1.77 23.87 0.17
CA GLU A 19 1.77 23.23 -1.16
C GLU A 19 1.75 21.71 -1.04
N LYS A 20 2.54 21.15 -0.12
CA LYS A 20 2.55 19.70 0.16
C LYS A 20 1.22 19.21 0.71
N GLU A 21 0.56 19.99 1.56
CA GLU A 21 -0.77 19.68 2.10
C GLU A 21 -1.82 19.66 0.99
N LYS A 22 -1.87 20.68 0.13
CA LYS A 22 -2.76 20.72 -1.04
C LYS A 22 -2.53 19.54 -1.98
N GLN A 23 -1.27 19.19 -2.24
CA GLN A 23 -0.96 18.04 -3.08
C GLN A 23 -1.33 16.72 -2.41
N ALA A 24 -1.23 16.62 -1.09
CA ALA A 24 -1.72 15.46 -0.35
C ALA A 24 -3.25 15.35 -0.42
N GLU A 25 -3.98 16.46 -0.32
CA GLU A 25 -5.44 16.51 -0.52
C GLU A 25 -5.83 16.09 -1.93
N GLN A 26 -5.17 16.64 -2.96
CA GLN A 26 -5.39 16.23 -4.35
C GLN A 26 -5.12 14.72 -4.54
N ASN A 27 -4.05 14.20 -3.94
CA ASN A 27 -3.73 12.78 -4.01
C ASN A 27 -4.78 11.91 -3.28
N ARG A 28 -5.36 12.39 -2.18
CA ARG A 28 -6.48 11.72 -1.49
C ARG A 28 -7.72 11.68 -2.39
N LEU A 29 -8.02 12.78 -3.08
CA LEU A 29 -9.16 12.87 -4.01
C LEU A 29 -8.95 12.00 -5.26
N THR A 30 -7.81 12.14 -5.94
CA THR A 30 -7.53 11.47 -7.22
C THR A 30 -7.33 9.97 -7.06
N PHE A 31 -6.61 9.54 -6.01
CA PHE A 31 -6.26 8.13 -5.86
C PHE A 31 -7.11 7.39 -4.83
N GLY A 32 -7.96 8.09 -4.08
CA GLY A 32 -8.93 7.53 -3.13
C GLY A 32 -8.34 6.79 -1.92
N ARG A 33 -7.04 6.46 -1.96
CA ARG A 33 -6.31 5.72 -0.92
C ARG A 33 -4.95 6.33 -0.71
N SER A 34 -4.62 6.61 0.55
CA SER A 34 -3.29 7.08 0.94
C SER A 34 -2.23 5.98 0.76
N LYS A 35 -0.94 6.36 0.65
CA LYS A 35 0.16 5.37 0.53
C LYS A 35 0.18 4.39 1.71
N THR A 36 -0.17 4.86 2.90
CA THR A 36 -0.25 4.07 4.13
C THR A 36 -1.38 3.04 4.07
N GLU A 37 -2.56 3.42 3.59
CA GLU A 37 -3.68 2.49 3.38
C GLU A 37 -3.38 1.46 2.30
N LYS A 38 -2.74 1.86 1.20
CA LYS A 38 -2.28 0.92 0.16
C LYS A 38 -1.26 -0.09 0.71
N ALA A 39 -0.31 0.37 1.53
CA ALA A 39 0.67 -0.51 2.15
C ALA A 39 0.02 -1.49 3.14
N LEU A 40 -0.92 -1.00 3.97
CA LEU A 40 -1.65 -1.83 4.92
C LEU A 40 -2.47 -2.91 4.20
N THR A 41 -3.26 -2.52 3.20
CA THR A 41 -4.07 -3.46 2.41
C THR A 41 -3.20 -4.48 1.67
N LYS A 42 -2.08 -4.06 1.09
CA LYS A 42 -1.12 -4.98 0.47
C LYS A 42 -0.57 -5.99 1.49
N ALA A 43 -0.16 -5.54 2.67
CA ALA A 43 0.35 -6.42 3.72
C ALA A 43 -0.71 -7.41 4.22
N LEU A 44 -1.97 -6.97 4.37
CA LEU A 44 -3.09 -7.84 4.73
C LEU A 44 -3.36 -8.90 3.65
N ASN A 45 -3.36 -8.49 2.37
CA ASN A 45 -3.54 -9.40 1.26
C ASN A 45 -2.39 -10.41 1.14
N GLU A 46 -1.15 -9.99 1.32
CA GLU A 46 0.01 -10.88 1.33
C GLU A 46 -0.04 -11.88 2.49
N LYS A 47 -0.48 -11.45 3.68
CA LYS A 47 -0.69 -12.35 4.81
C LYS A 47 -1.80 -13.36 4.51
N ALA A 48 -2.92 -12.90 3.94
CA ALA A 48 -4.02 -13.77 3.56
C ALA A 48 -3.58 -14.79 2.49
N ALA A 49 -2.86 -14.35 1.46
CA ALA A 49 -2.31 -15.22 0.43
C ALA A 49 -1.37 -16.27 1.03
N LYS A 50 -0.43 -15.86 1.88
CA LYS A 50 0.47 -16.80 2.58
C LYS A 50 -0.30 -17.79 3.46
N SER A 51 -1.30 -17.35 4.20
CA SER A 51 -2.14 -18.27 5.00
C SER A 51 -2.87 -19.29 4.12
N LEU A 52 -3.38 -18.86 2.96
CA LEU A 52 -4.02 -19.76 2.00
C LEU A 52 -3.01 -20.73 1.39
N ASP A 53 -1.80 -20.26 1.03
CA ASP A 53 -0.73 -21.10 0.49
C ASP A 53 -0.22 -22.10 1.51
N HIS A 54 -0.09 -21.73 2.79
CA HIS A 54 0.24 -22.66 3.88
C HIS A 54 -0.86 -23.69 4.14
N GLY A 55 -2.13 -23.32 3.95
CA GLY A 55 -3.27 -24.23 3.99
C GLY A 55 -3.43 -25.06 2.71
N ARG A 56 -2.75 -24.67 1.63
CA ARG A 56 -2.68 -25.41 0.38
C ARG A 56 -1.67 -26.53 0.56
N LEU A 57 -2.13 -27.59 1.21
CA LEU A 57 -1.57 -28.90 0.98
C LEU A 57 -1.73 -29.16 -0.52
N GLU A 58 -0.65 -29.02 -1.29
CA GLU A 58 -0.46 -29.89 -2.45
C GLU A 58 -0.95 -31.26 -1.99
N GLN A 59 -1.93 -31.83 -2.67
CA GLN A 59 -2.37 -33.20 -2.43
C GLN A 59 -1.26 -34.16 -2.91
N ALA A 60 -0.06 -33.99 -2.36
CA ALA A 60 1.05 -34.90 -2.41
C ALA A 60 0.76 -36.02 -1.41
N GLY A 61 -0.21 -36.86 -1.76
CA GLY A 61 -0.54 -38.03 -0.93
C GLY A 61 -1.82 -38.80 -1.25
N GLY A 62 -2.51 -38.55 -2.36
CA GLY A 62 -3.76 -39.26 -2.70
C GLY A 62 -3.74 -39.94 -4.07
N GLU A 63 -3.23 -41.18 -4.11
CA GLU A 63 -3.55 -42.25 -5.09
C GLU A 63 -3.01 -42.05 -6.52
N ALA A 64 -1.95 -42.70 -7.02
CA ALA A 64 -1.56 -44.10 -6.89
C ALA A 64 -2.71 -45.12 -7.14
N SER A 65 -3.63 -44.83 -8.07
CA SER A 65 -4.38 -45.81 -8.86
C SER A 65 -5.09 -45.02 -9.96
N ILE A 66 -4.98 -45.32 -11.24
CA ILE A 66 -5.61 -46.45 -11.91
C ILE A 66 -4.88 -46.62 -13.24
N ASP A 67 -4.08 -47.66 -13.31
CA ASP A 67 -3.68 -48.32 -14.54
C ASP A 67 -4.96 -48.74 -15.28
N ARG A 68 -5.35 -47.98 -16.30
CA ARG A 68 -6.32 -48.42 -17.31
C ARG A 68 -5.65 -48.48 -18.66
N LYS A 69 -4.72 -49.43 -18.77
CA LYS A 69 -4.52 -50.17 -20.02
C LYS A 69 -5.89 -50.68 -20.48
N LYS A 70 -6.42 -50.13 -21.56
CA LYS A 70 -7.52 -50.73 -22.33
C LYS A 70 -6.98 -51.13 -23.72
N PRO A 71 -7.55 -52.19 -24.32
CA PRO A 71 -6.98 -52.92 -25.45
C PRO A 71 -6.87 -52.07 -26.72
#